data_AF-A0A815IJU2-F1
#
_entry.id   AF-A0A815IJU2-F1
#
_cell.length_a   1.000
_cell.length_b   1.000
_cell.length_c   1.000
_cell.angle_alpha   90.00
_cell.angle_beta   90.00
_cell.angle_gamma   90.00
#
_symmetry.space_group_name_H-M   'P 1'
#
loop_
_entity.id
_entity.type
_entity.pdbx_description
1 polymer ?
#
loop_
_entity_poly.entity_id
_entity_poly.type
_entity_poly.pdbx_seq_one_letter_code
_entity_poly.pdbx_strand_id
1 'polypeptide(L)'
;MQNYMIWRFMTDRAWHMPKRFRNIVQQFTQVFHGTSTEQSRATTCANYVNIVMSLTVSKLYIEEYFHKDTRKETTEMINNIRNIFITMVNRSTWMDSKSKIIAIKKARAIKAKLAYPDYLERDDMTKLDKAYAEYNFNLSYMPNVLSVMQLHSKASLKMLRYPIDSEEWNDILPTHFNAIHRLLANEILFPAAILQTPLFDKDAPKYLNYGGKDKFNGKNETEK
;
A
#
# COMPACT_ATOMS: atom_id res chain seq x y z
N MET A 1 -16.60 9.50 -29.65
CA MET A 1 -15.48 9.67 -28.70
C MET A 1 -15.87 10.57 -27.51
N GLN A 2 -16.39 11.79 -27.73
CA GLN A 2 -16.76 12.72 -26.66
C GLN A 2 -17.71 12.12 -25.60
N ASN A 3 -18.81 11.49 -26.03
CA ASN A 3 -19.78 10.88 -25.11
C ASN A 3 -19.14 9.85 -24.18
N TYR A 4 -18.22 9.04 -24.69
CA TYR A 4 -17.51 8.06 -23.89
C TYR A 4 -16.54 8.71 -22.88
N MET A 5 -15.80 9.74 -23.30
CA MET A 5 -14.89 10.46 -22.40
C MET A 5 -15.64 11.14 -21.25
N ILE A 6 -16.75 11.83 -21.56
CA ILE A 6 -17.63 12.44 -20.55
C ILE A 6 -18.19 11.35 -19.63
N TRP A 7 -18.68 10.24 -20.19
CA TRP A 7 -19.22 9.13 -19.41
C TRP A 7 -18.19 8.56 -18.42
N ARG A 8 -16.95 8.31 -18.87
CA ARG A 8 -15.87 7.79 -18.01
C ARG A 8 -15.56 8.75 -16.87
N PHE A 9 -15.45 10.05 -17.16
CA PHE A 9 -15.23 11.07 -16.15
C PHE A 9 -16.40 11.13 -15.15
N MET A 10 -17.64 11.21 -15.64
CA MET A 10 -18.82 11.31 -14.79
C MET A 10 -19.04 10.08 -13.91
N THR A 11 -18.83 8.88 -14.45
CA THR A 11 -18.99 7.62 -13.70
C THR A 11 -18.01 7.54 -12.54
N ASP A 12 -16.76 7.94 -12.78
CA ASP A 12 -15.74 7.96 -11.74
C ASP A 12 -16.05 9.05 -10.68
N ARG A 13 -16.44 10.26 -11.12
CA ARG A 13 -16.77 11.37 -10.21
C ARG A 13 -18.06 11.18 -9.42
N ALA A 14 -18.99 10.33 -9.87
CA ALA A 14 -20.27 10.12 -9.22
C ALA A 14 -20.13 9.61 -7.77
N TRP A 15 -19.05 8.93 -7.40
CA TRP A 15 -18.73 8.54 -6.02
C TRP A 15 -18.52 9.73 -5.06
N HIS A 16 -18.20 10.90 -5.61
CA HIS A 16 -18.01 12.15 -4.87
C HIS A 16 -19.27 13.04 -4.83
N MET A 17 -20.36 12.60 -5.46
CA MET A 17 -21.59 13.37 -5.61
C MET A 17 -22.65 13.01 -4.56
N PRO A 18 -23.76 13.77 -4.45
CA PRO A 18 -24.88 13.44 -3.57
C PRO A 18 -25.40 12.01 -3.77
N LYS A 19 -26.05 11.47 -2.74
CA LYS A 19 -26.51 10.06 -2.67
C LYS A 19 -27.25 9.60 -3.93
N ARG A 20 -28.04 10.46 -4.58
CA ARG A 20 -28.77 10.12 -5.82
C ARG A 20 -27.85 9.60 -6.94
N PHE A 21 -26.66 10.16 -7.10
CA PHE A 21 -25.71 9.72 -8.13
C PHE A 21 -24.94 8.48 -7.69
N ARG A 22 -24.52 8.43 -6.42
CA ARG A 22 -23.86 7.25 -5.84
C ARG A 22 -24.74 6.00 -5.91
N ASN A 23 -26.04 6.13 -5.67
CA ASN A 23 -26.99 5.03 -5.80
C ASN A 23 -27.02 4.45 -7.22
N ILE A 24 -26.94 5.28 -8.26
CA ILE A 24 -26.92 4.82 -9.66
C ILE A 24 -25.66 3.98 -9.91
N VAL A 25 -24.49 4.47 -9.48
CA VAL A 25 -23.24 3.73 -9.65
C VAL A 25 -23.22 2.47 -8.79
N GLN A 26 -23.79 2.51 -7.58
CA GLN A 26 -23.91 1.33 -6.72
C GLN A 26 -24.76 0.23 -7.36
N GLN A 27 -25.88 0.58 -8.02
CA GLN A 27 -26.68 -0.40 -8.75
C GLN A 27 -25.87 -1.06 -9.88
N PHE A 28 -25.06 -0.27 -10.59
CA PHE A 28 -24.17 -0.80 -11.61
C PHE A 28 -23.08 -1.71 -11.03
N THR A 29 -22.40 -1.29 -9.96
CA THR A 29 -21.33 -2.10 -9.33
C THR A 29 -21.84 -3.35 -8.63
N GLN A 30 -23.08 -3.33 -8.11
CA GLN A 30 -23.74 -4.50 -7.52
C GLN A 30 -23.82 -5.65 -8.52
N VAL A 31 -24.04 -5.39 -9.80
CA VAL A 31 -24.08 -6.45 -10.84
C VAL A 31 -22.72 -7.15 -10.97
N PHE A 32 -21.61 -6.42 -10.82
CA PHE A 32 -20.27 -6.99 -10.96
C PHE A 32 -19.73 -7.62 -9.67
N HIS A 33 -20.07 -7.05 -8.51
CA HIS A 33 -19.46 -7.43 -7.23
C HIS A 33 -20.42 -8.10 -6.25
N GLY A 34 -21.73 -8.16 -6.56
CA GLY A 34 -22.76 -8.72 -5.70
C GLY A 34 -23.03 -7.92 -4.42
N THR A 35 -22.37 -6.77 -4.23
CA THR A 35 -22.48 -5.96 -3.02
C THR A 35 -23.76 -5.14 -3.01
N SER A 36 -24.62 -5.41 -2.03
CA SER A 36 -25.94 -4.78 -1.89
C SER A 36 -25.92 -3.46 -1.12
N THR A 37 -24.82 -3.14 -0.43
CA THR A 37 -24.74 -1.97 0.44
C THR A 37 -23.47 -1.15 0.20
N GLU A 38 -23.64 0.16 0.07
CA GLU A 38 -22.53 1.10 0.09
C GLU A 38 -21.83 1.11 1.45
N GLN A 39 -20.50 1.31 1.46
CA GLN A 39 -19.75 1.53 2.69
C GLN A 39 -20.25 2.76 3.46
N SER A 40 -20.02 2.79 4.78
CA SER A 40 -20.38 3.95 5.59
C SER A 40 -19.67 5.22 5.07
N ARG A 41 -20.33 6.38 5.16
CA ARG A 41 -19.74 7.66 4.73
C ARG A 41 -18.44 7.98 5.46
N ALA A 42 -18.36 7.66 6.75
CA ALA A 42 -17.16 7.86 7.54
C ALA A 42 -15.98 7.06 6.98
N THR A 43 -16.21 5.77 6.68
CA THR A 43 -15.21 4.88 6.07
C THR A 43 -14.80 5.37 4.68
N THR A 44 -15.75 5.76 3.82
CA THR A 44 -15.45 6.29 2.49
C THR A 44 -14.60 7.56 2.58
N CYS A 45 -14.93 8.49 3.48
CA CYS A 45 -14.16 9.72 3.67
C CYS A 45 -12.76 9.43 4.23
N ALA A 46 -12.64 8.54 5.23
CA ALA A 46 -11.35 8.14 5.79
C ALA A 46 -10.45 7.49 4.73
N ASN A 47 -10.99 6.57 3.93
CA ASN A 47 -10.26 5.94 2.83
C ASN A 47 -9.81 6.97 1.78
N TYR A 48 -10.68 7.93 1.45
CA TYR A 48 -10.33 8.99 0.49
C TYR A 48 -9.17 9.85 1.00
N VAL A 49 -9.22 10.29 2.27
CA VAL A 49 -8.12 11.07 2.87
C VAL A 49 -6.86 10.23 2.96
N ASN A 50 -6.95 8.94 3.29
CA ASN A 50 -5.80 8.03 3.29
C ASN A 50 -5.15 7.90 1.90
N ILE A 51 -5.92 7.93 0.82
CA ILE A 51 -5.37 7.90 -0.55
C ILE A 51 -4.71 9.24 -0.90
N VAL A 52 -5.37 10.36 -0.61
CA VAL A 52 -4.92 11.70 -1.04
C VAL A 52 -3.78 12.24 -0.19
N MET A 53 -3.85 12.04 1.12
CA MET A 53 -2.90 12.55 2.12
C MET A 53 -2.20 11.39 2.83
N SER A 54 -1.75 10.43 2.03
CA SER A 54 -1.27 9.15 2.55
C SER A 54 -0.10 9.24 3.51
N LEU A 55 0.86 10.13 3.27
CA LEU A 55 2.01 10.30 4.17
C LEU A 55 1.58 10.87 5.52
N THR A 56 0.63 11.81 5.52
CA THR A 56 0.08 12.40 6.76
C THR A 56 -0.70 11.38 7.56
N VAL A 57 -1.61 10.65 6.91
CA VAL A 57 -2.38 9.59 7.57
C VAL A 57 -1.46 8.46 8.04
N SER A 58 -0.42 8.15 7.28
CA SER A 58 0.59 7.16 7.68
C SER A 58 1.35 7.59 8.93
N LYS A 59 1.78 8.86 9.03
CA LYS A 59 2.43 9.36 10.26
C LYS A 59 1.54 9.13 11.48
N LEU A 60 0.26 9.54 11.41
CA LEU A 60 -0.70 9.33 12.49
C LEU A 60 -0.90 7.84 12.82
N TYR A 61 -0.99 6.99 11.78
CA TYR A 61 -1.12 5.55 11.96
C TYR A 61 0.10 4.93 12.66
N ILE A 62 1.31 5.36 12.29
CA ILE A 62 2.56 4.85 12.85
C ILE A 62 2.68 5.23 14.32
N GLU A 63 2.39 6.48 14.66
CA GLU A 63 2.45 6.99 16.03
C GLU A 63 1.50 6.24 16.98
N GLU A 64 0.31 5.88 16.49
CA GLU A 64 -0.71 5.23 17.31
C GLU A 64 -0.57 3.69 17.35
N TYR A 65 -0.26 3.06 16.23
CA TYR A 65 -0.42 1.60 16.07
C TYR A 65 0.85 0.83 15.80
N PHE A 66 1.98 1.47 15.44
CA PHE A 66 3.16 0.74 15.00
C PHE A 66 4.29 0.73 16.05
N HIS A 67 4.71 -0.47 16.45
CA HIS A 67 5.85 -0.64 17.35
C HIS A 67 7.17 -0.73 16.57
N LYS A 68 8.17 0.05 16.98
CA LYS A 68 9.48 0.11 16.29
C LYS A 68 10.20 -1.25 16.22
N ASP A 69 10.02 -2.11 17.22
CA ASP A 69 10.62 -3.44 17.26
C ASP A 69 10.14 -4.36 16.13
N THR A 70 8.89 -4.19 15.68
CA THR A 70 8.30 -4.91 14.54
C THR A 70 9.18 -4.78 13.29
N ARG A 71 9.75 -3.60 13.05
CA ARG A 71 10.61 -3.34 11.88
C ARG A 71 11.93 -4.14 11.97
N LYS A 72 12.51 -4.26 13.16
CA LYS A 72 13.75 -5.00 13.39
C LYS A 72 13.55 -6.49 13.18
N GLU A 73 12.51 -7.06 13.78
CA GLU A 73 12.20 -8.50 13.65
C GLU A 73 11.84 -8.88 12.21
N THR A 74 11.05 -8.04 11.53
CA THR A 74 10.73 -8.24 10.11
C THR A 74 11.98 -8.18 9.23
N THR A 75 12.94 -7.30 9.55
CA THR A 75 14.23 -7.23 8.84
C THR A 75 15.01 -8.53 8.97
N GLU A 76 15.09 -9.10 10.17
CA GLU A 76 15.73 -10.40 10.41
C GLU A 76 15.05 -11.51 9.59
N MET A 77 13.71 -11.55 9.60
CA MET A 77 12.93 -12.52 8.86
C MET A 77 13.19 -12.46 7.34
N ILE A 78 13.18 -11.26 6.75
CA ILE A 78 13.47 -11.07 5.33
C ILE A 78 14.90 -11.52 4.99
N ASN A 79 15.87 -11.22 5.85
CA ASN A 79 17.25 -11.66 5.65
C ASN A 79 17.37 -13.19 5.68
N ASN A 80 16.67 -13.85 6.61
CA ASN A 80 16.63 -15.30 6.70
C ASN A 80 15.99 -15.93 5.46
N ILE A 81 14.85 -15.40 5.00
CA ILE A 81 14.18 -15.86 3.78
C ILE A 81 15.09 -15.68 2.55
N ARG A 82 15.78 -14.53 2.44
CA ARG A 82 16.74 -14.27 1.35
C ARG A 82 17.87 -15.31 1.34
N ASN A 83 18.42 -15.63 2.51
CA ASN A 83 19.51 -16.60 2.63
C ASN A 83 19.05 -18.02 2.25
N ILE A 84 17.85 -18.42 2.69
CA ILE A 84 17.27 -19.72 2.33
C ILE A 84 17.02 -19.79 0.82
N PHE A 85 16.48 -18.73 0.21
CA PHE A 85 16.28 -18.68 -1.24
C PHE A 85 17.59 -18.85 -2.01
N ILE A 86 18.67 -18.19 -1.58
CA ILE A 86 20.01 -18.36 -2.19
C ILE A 86 20.50 -19.81 -2.07
N THR A 87 20.29 -20.45 -0.92
CA THR A 87 20.63 -21.87 -0.74
C THR A 87 19.80 -22.78 -1.65
N MET A 88 18.50 -22.52 -1.80
CA MET A 88 17.63 -23.26 -2.72
C MET A 88 18.07 -23.12 -4.18
N VAL A 89 18.43 -21.90 -4.60
CA VAL A 89 18.96 -21.63 -5.93
C VAL A 89 20.25 -22.41 -6.20
N ASN A 90 21.17 -22.45 -5.22
CA ASN A 90 22.41 -23.23 -5.36
C ASN A 90 22.14 -24.73 -5.54
N ARG A 91 21.20 -25.28 -4.75
CA ARG A 91 20.82 -26.71 -4.77
C ARG A 91 19.93 -27.10 -5.95
N SER A 92 19.36 -26.14 -6.68
CA SER A 92 18.49 -26.40 -7.82
C SER A 92 19.18 -27.26 -8.89
N THR A 93 18.53 -28.31 -9.35
CA THR A 93 19.06 -29.22 -10.39
C THR A 93 18.66 -28.80 -11.80
N TRP A 94 17.65 -27.95 -11.95
CA TRP A 94 17.10 -27.56 -13.25
C TRP A 94 17.76 -26.30 -13.84
N MET A 95 18.48 -25.52 -13.04
CA MET A 95 19.20 -24.32 -13.50
C MET A 95 20.66 -24.60 -13.79
N ASP A 96 21.14 -24.08 -14.93
CA ASP A 96 22.56 -24.09 -15.25
C ASP A 96 23.36 -23.13 -14.34
N SER A 97 24.68 -23.32 -14.30
CA SER A 97 25.58 -22.57 -13.43
C SER A 97 25.57 -21.06 -13.70
N LYS A 98 25.42 -20.62 -14.96
CA LYS A 98 25.41 -19.19 -15.30
C LYS A 98 24.12 -18.54 -14.79
N SER A 99 22.98 -19.20 -14.99
CA SER A 99 21.68 -18.73 -14.48
C SER A 99 21.65 -18.64 -12.96
N LYS A 100 22.24 -19.62 -12.25
CA LYS A 100 22.38 -19.58 -10.78
C LYS A 100 23.12 -18.34 -10.29
N ILE A 101 24.26 -18.02 -10.90
CA ILE A 101 25.07 -16.85 -10.51
C ILE A 101 24.26 -15.56 -10.66
N ILE A 102 23.53 -15.40 -11.76
CA ILE A 102 22.69 -14.22 -12.02
C ILE A 102 21.52 -14.15 -11.03
N ALA A 103 20.85 -15.26 -10.77
CA ALA A 103 19.74 -15.33 -9.82
C ALA A 103 20.18 -14.96 -8.39
N ILE A 104 21.34 -15.45 -7.95
CA ILE A 104 21.92 -15.12 -6.64
C ILE A 104 22.30 -13.64 -6.58
N LYS A 105 22.92 -13.11 -7.66
CA LYS A 105 23.24 -11.68 -7.74
C LYS A 105 21.98 -10.82 -7.61
N LYS A 106 20.90 -11.19 -8.29
CA LYS A 106 19.60 -10.50 -8.18
C LYS A 106 19.04 -10.57 -6.77
N ALA A 107 19.00 -11.76 -6.16
CA ALA A 107 18.47 -11.97 -4.81
C ALA A 107 19.23 -11.16 -3.74
N ARG A 108 20.57 -11.11 -3.84
CA ARG A 108 21.41 -10.28 -2.96
C ARG A 108 21.19 -8.79 -3.14
N ALA A 109 20.87 -8.35 -4.36
CA ALA A 109 20.60 -6.96 -4.68
C ALA A 109 19.17 -6.51 -4.34
N ILE A 110 18.30 -7.39 -3.81
CA ILE A 110 16.93 -6.99 -3.44
C ILE A 110 16.98 -6.04 -2.25
N LYS A 111 16.52 -4.79 -2.46
CA LYS A 111 16.33 -3.82 -1.38
C LYS A 111 14.98 -4.07 -0.70
N ALA A 112 14.96 -4.03 0.62
CA ALA A 112 13.73 -4.17 1.40
C ALA A 112 13.33 -2.82 1.99
N LYS A 113 12.13 -2.35 1.65
CA LYS A 113 11.49 -1.18 2.25
C LYS A 113 10.44 -1.68 3.25
N LEU A 114 10.63 -1.33 4.51
CA LEU A 114 9.89 -1.91 5.63
C LEU A 114 9.13 -0.85 6.39
N ALA A 115 7.87 -1.14 6.66
CA ALA A 115 6.88 -0.33 7.34
C ALA A 115 6.58 1.02 6.65
N TYR A 116 7.54 1.94 6.66
CA TYR A 116 7.36 3.33 6.23
C TYR A 116 8.70 4.02 5.96
N PRO A 117 8.70 5.19 5.29
CA PRO A 117 9.89 6.02 5.14
C PRO A 117 10.45 6.55 6.47
N ASP A 118 11.77 6.54 6.64
CA ASP A 118 12.45 6.95 7.88
C ASP A 118 12.14 8.38 8.34
N TYR A 119 11.84 9.29 7.41
CA TYR A 119 11.53 10.67 7.75
C TYR A 119 10.18 10.82 8.49
N LEU A 120 9.28 9.82 8.42
CA LEU A 120 8.02 9.86 9.17
C LEU A 120 8.21 9.62 10.68
N GLU A 121 9.33 9.00 11.10
CA GLU A 121 9.66 8.83 12.53
C GLU A 121 10.17 10.12 13.17
N ARG A 122 10.52 11.13 12.36
CA ARG A 122 11.08 12.38 12.85
C ARG A 122 9.94 13.34 13.17
N ASP A 123 10.19 14.21 14.14
CA ASP A 123 9.32 15.36 14.42
C ASP A 123 9.46 16.46 13.36
N ASP A 124 10.42 16.33 12.44
CA ASP A 124 10.62 17.23 11.31
C ASP A 124 9.54 17.03 10.24
N MET A 125 8.59 17.96 10.21
CA MET A 125 7.47 17.98 9.26
C MET A 125 7.83 18.61 7.91
N THR A 126 9.04 19.14 7.72
CA THR A 126 9.43 19.92 6.54
C THR A 126 9.17 19.18 5.23
N LYS A 127 9.46 17.87 5.17
CA LYS A 127 9.20 17.07 3.96
C LYS A 127 7.70 16.89 3.72
N LEU A 128 6.93 16.65 4.78
CA LEU A 128 5.48 16.45 4.70
C LEU A 128 4.78 17.74 4.27
N ASP A 129 5.13 18.86 4.89
CA ASP A 129 4.58 20.18 4.59
C ASP A 129 4.88 20.56 3.14
N LYS A 130 6.11 20.30 2.65
CA LYS A 130 6.46 20.50 1.23
C LYS A 130 5.64 19.61 0.30
N ALA A 131 5.38 18.35 0.66
CA ALA A 131 4.60 17.43 -0.17
C ALA A 131 3.14 17.91 -0.35
N TYR A 132 2.59 18.60 0.65
CA TYR A 132 1.22 19.11 0.63
C TYR A 132 1.10 20.64 0.49
N ALA A 133 2.19 21.35 0.19
CA ALA A 133 2.23 22.81 0.14
C ALA A 133 1.28 23.44 -0.91
N GLU A 134 1.02 22.76 -2.02
CA GLU A 134 0.08 23.23 -3.06
C GLU A 134 -1.40 22.88 -2.73
N TYR A 135 -1.68 22.12 -1.66
CA TYR A 135 -3.04 21.73 -1.29
C TYR A 135 -3.74 22.84 -0.49
N ASN A 136 -4.92 23.24 -0.94
CA ASN A 136 -5.74 24.25 -0.28
C ASN A 136 -7.20 23.78 -0.23
N PHE A 137 -7.62 23.26 0.92
CA PHE A 137 -8.96 22.70 1.12
C PHE A 137 -9.92 23.72 1.72
N ASN A 138 -11.17 23.70 1.28
CA ASN A 138 -12.27 24.45 1.90
C ASN A 138 -13.47 23.53 2.21
N LEU A 139 -14.56 24.08 2.73
CA LEU A 139 -15.74 23.29 3.10
C LEU A 139 -16.49 22.66 1.89
N SER A 140 -16.21 23.14 0.67
CA SER A 140 -16.81 22.59 -0.55
C SER A 140 -16.05 21.35 -1.01
N TYR A 141 -16.68 20.19 -0.84
CA TYR A 141 -16.05 18.90 -1.13
C TYR A 141 -15.68 18.69 -2.61
N MET A 142 -16.59 18.95 -3.55
CA MET A 142 -16.33 18.66 -4.97
C MET A 142 -15.18 19.49 -5.56
N PRO A 143 -15.07 20.81 -5.30
CA PRO A 143 -13.89 21.58 -5.66
C PRO A 143 -12.58 21.01 -5.10
N ASN A 144 -12.56 20.55 -3.84
CA ASN A 144 -11.38 19.91 -3.26
C ASN A 144 -10.99 18.65 -4.05
N VAL A 145 -11.96 17.80 -4.40
CA VAL A 145 -11.72 16.57 -5.19
C VAL A 145 -11.10 16.91 -6.55
N LEU A 146 -11.60 17.94 -7.24
CA LEU A 146 -11.08 18.36 -8.53
C LEU A 146 -9.67 18.97 -8.42
N SER A 147 -9.43 19.77 -7.37
CA SER A 147 -8.11 20.35 -7.09
C SER A 147 -7.06 19.25 -6.84
N VAL A 148 -7.40 18.25 -6.02
CA VAL A 148 -6.53 17.08 -5.78
C VAL A 148 -6.22 16.35 -7.08
N MET A 149 -7.21 16.12 -7.94
CA MET A 149 -6.99 15.47 -9.23
C MET A 149 -6.00 16.26 -10.11
N GLN A 150 -6.12 17.59 -10.16
CA GLN A 150 -5.22 18.45 -10.92
C GLN A 150 -3.80 18.43 -10.35
N LEU A 151 -3.66 18.54 -9.03
CA LEU A 151 -2.36 18.49 -8.34
C LEU A 151 -1.65 17.16 -8.57
N HIS A 152 -2.37 16.05 -8.43
CA HIS A 152 -1.83 14.72 -8.70
C HIS A 152 -1.38 14.57 -10.16
N SER A 153 -2.23 14.98 -11.12
CA SER A 153 -1.86 14.95 -12.54
C SER A 153 -0.63 15.80 -12.84
N LYS A 154 -0.52 17.00 -12.25
CA LYS A 154 0.64 17.89 -12.39
C LYS A 154 1.90 17.25 -11.80
N ALA A 155 1.81 16.64 -10.63
CA ALA A 155 2.92 15.95 -9.99
C ALA A 155 3.41 14.77 -10.85
N SER A 156 2.52 13.91 -11.33
CA SER A 156 2.88 12.79 -12.21
C SER A 156 3.55 13.26 -13.51
N LEU A 157 3.07 14.35 -14.12
CA LEU A 157 3.67 14.90 -15.33
C LEU A 157 5.05 15.52 -15.08
N LYS A 158 5.26 16.17 -13.92
CA LYS A 158 6.58 16.71 -13.54
C LYS A 158 7.64 15.61 -13.47
N MET A 159 7.29 14.41 -13.01
CA MET A 159 8.23 13.28 -12.85
C MET A 159 8.92 12.87 -14.15
N LEU A 160 8.37 13.19 -15.32
CA LEU A 160 8.96 12.85 -16.63
C LEU A 160 10.39 13.38 -16.83
N ARG A 161 10.77 14.46 -16.15
CA ARG A 161 12.08 15.11 -16.30
C ARG A 161 13.01 14.91 -15.11
N TYR A 162 12.57 14.20 -14.07
CA TYR A 162 13.37 13.95 -12.88
C TYR A 162 13.81 12.48 -12.82
N PRO A 163 15.00 12.21 -12.27
CA PRO A 163 15.39 10.83 -12.01
C PRO A 163 14.44 10.19 -11.00
N ILE A 164 14.31 8.87 -11.09
CA ILE A 164 13.57 8.10 -10.09
C ILE A 164 14.36 8.15 -8.78
N ASP A 165 13.75 8.71 -7.75
CA ASP A 165 14.29 8.65 -6.39
C ASP A 165 14.03 7.25 -5.81
N SER A 166 15.11 6.50 -5.53
CA SER A 166 14.99 5.16 -4.98
C SER A 166 14.58 5.15 -3.51
N GLU A 167 14.63 6.26 -2.80
CA GLU A 167 14.18 6.34 -1.41
C GLU A 167 12.70 6.69 -1.29
N GLU A 168 12.07 7.14 -2.38
CA GLU A 168 10.67 7.55 -2.36
C GLU A 168 9.69 6.37 -2.32
N TRP A 169 8.54 6.65 -1.68
CA TRP A 169 7.42 5.73 -1.46
C TRP A 169 6.20 6.12 -2.32
N ASN A 170 6.41 6.86 -3.42
CA ASN A 170 5.39 7.54 -4.23
C ASN A 170 4.12 6.73 -4.57
N ASP A 171 4.21 5.41 -4.73
CA ASP A 171 3.08 4.57 -5.15
C ASP A 171 2.53 3.65 -4.04
N ILE A 172 3.11 3.69 -2.82
CA ILE A 172 2.81 2.71 -1.77
C ILE A 172 2.63 3.44 -0.44
N LEU A 173 1.43 3.32 0.10
CA LEU A 173 1.07 3.90 1.39
C LEU A 173 1.51 2.93 2.50
N PRO A 174 2.20 3.39 3.55
CA PRO A 174 2.42 2.61 4.76
C PRO A 174 1.15 1.97 5.34
N THR A 175 -0.02 2.57 5.09
CA THR A 175 -1.34 2.09 5.50
C THR A 175 -1.94 1.01 4.56
N HIS A 176 -1.27 0.63 3.48
CA HIS A 176 -1.73 -0.45 2.61
C HIS A 176 -1.55 -1.82 3.26
N PHE A 177 -2.64 -2.60 3.35
CA PHE A 177 -2.61 -3.98 3.80
C PHE A 177 -2.21 -4.93 2.66
N ASN A 178 -1.02 -4.74 2.08
CA ASN A 178 -0.49 -5.62 1.03
C ASN A 178 1.04 -5.52 0.93
N ALA A 179 1.71 -6.58 0.49
CA ALA A 179 3.14 -6.58 0.17
C ALA A 179 3.36 -6.48 -1.34
N ILE A 180 4.39 -5.76 -1.78
CA ILE A 180 4.58 -5.40 -3.19
C ILE A 180 6.04 -5.64 -3.61
N HIS A 181 6.23 -6.16 -4.82
CA HIS A 181 7.55 -6.25 -5.46
C HIS A 181 7.64 -5.32 -6.66
N ARG A 182 8.56 -4.35 -6.63
CA ARG A 182 8.88 -3.45 -7.75
C ARG A 182 9.96 -4.08 -8.61
N LEU A 183 9.54 -4.68 -9.73
CA LEU A 183 10.42 -5.43 -10.63
C LEU A 183 11.60 -4.60 -11.16
N LEU A 184 11.35 -3.36 -11.60
CA LEU A 184 12.36 -2.48 -12.20
C LEU A 184 13.40 -1.99 -11.19
N ALA A 185 12.96 -1.72 -9.95
CA ALA A 185 13.83 -1.25 -8.88
C ALA A 185 14.47 -2.40 -8.07
N ASN A 186 14.03 -3.65 -8.31
CA ASN A 186 14.41 -4.83 -7.54
C ASN A 186 14.18 -4.62 -6.02
N GLU A 187 12.99 -4.10 -5.69
CA GLU A 187 12.60 -3.78 -4.31
C GLU A 187 11.41 -4.63 -3.86
N ILE A 188 11.46 -5.08 -2.61
CA ILE A 188 10.30 -5.63 -1.89
C ILE A 188 9.83 -4.61 -0.86
N LEU A 189 8.53 -4.40 -0.76
CA LEU A 189 7.90 -3.44 0.14
C LEU A 189 6.89 -4.15 1.03
N PHE A 190 7.03 -3.94 2.33
CA PHE A 190 6.11 -4.41 3.37
C PHE A 190 5.63 -3.20 4.17
N PRO A 191 4.49 -2.60 3.83
CA PRO A 191 3.93 -1.45 4.54
C PRO A 191 3.61 -1.74 6.01
N ALA A 192 3.54 -0.72 6.85
CA ALA A 192 3.28 -0.86 8.29
C ALA A 192 1.98 -1.63 8.58
N ALA A 193 0.94 -1.39 7.77
CA ALA A 193 -0.35 -2.03 7.95
C ALA A 193 -0.35 -3.54 7.70
N ILE A 194 0.59 -4.14 6.94
CA ILE A 194 0.64 -5.61 6.82
C ILE A 194 1.40 -6.25 8.00
N LEU A 195 2.23 -5.48 8.70
CA LEU A 195 3.07 -5.94 9.81
C LEU A 195 2.32 -5.86 11.15
N GLN A 196 1.11 -6.39 11.15
CA GLN A 196 0.25 -6.50 12.33
C GLN A 196 -0.52 -7.82 12.31
N THR A 197 -1.21 -8.12 13.41
CA THR A 197 -2.03 -9.32 13.51
C THR A 197 -3.11 -9.33 12.43
N PRO A 198 -3.38 -10.47 11.75
CA PRO A 198 -2.86 -11.80 12.08
C PRO A 198 -1.49 -12.11 11.47
N LEU A 199 -1.06 -11.41 10.43
CA LEU A 199 0.12 -11.79 9.65
C LEU A 199 1.44 -11.66 10.42
N PHE A 200 1.54 -10.73 11.36
CA PHE A 200 2.71 -10.53 12.21
C PHE A 200 2.30 -10.14 13.62
N ASP A 201 2.93 -10.76 14.61
CA ASP A 201 2.76 -10.40 16.03
C ASP A 201 4.09 -10.60 16.76
N LYS A 202 4.61 -9.55 17.39
CA LYS A 202 5.90 -9.58 18.11
C LYS A 202 5.87 -10.55 19.30
N ASP A 203 4.71 -10.74 19.91
CA ASP A 203 4.54 -11.57 21.09
C ASP A 203 4.19 -13.03 20.70
N ALA A 204 3.96 -13.29 19.42
CA ALA A 204 3.70 -14.62 18.91
C ALA A 204 5.00 -15.43 18.70
N PRO A 205 4.95 -16.77 18.85
CA PRO A 205 6.07 -17.63 18.48
C PRO A 205 6.51 -17.41 17.03
N LYS A 206 7.83 -17.39 16.80
CA LYS A 206 8.43 -17.08 15.47
C LYS A 206 7.79 -17.89 14.33
N TYR A 207 7.48 -19.18 14.54
CA TYR A 207 6.90 -20.02 13.48
C TYR A 207 5.57 -19.49 12.92
N LEU A 208 4.75 -18.79 13.72
CA LEU A 208 3.53 -18.14 13.25
C LEU A 208 3.83 -16.95 12.34
N ASN A 209 4.86 -16.15 12.68
CA ASN A 209 5.29 -15.02 11.85
C ASN A 209 5.93 -15.49 10.53
N TYR A 210 6.65 -16.62 10.53
CA TYR A 210 7.19 -17.22 9.30
C TYR A 210 6.13 -17.86 8.40
N GLY A 211 5.08 -18.44 9.00
CA GLY A 211 3.98 -19.04 8.25
C GLY A 211 2.94 -18.02 7.76
N GLY A 212 2.87 -16.85 8.41
CA GLY A 212 1.69 -16.01 8.40
C GLY A 212 0.56 -16.69 9.18
N LYS A 213 -0.03 -16.01 10.18
CA LYS A 213 -1.25 -16.54 10.80
C LYS A 213 -2.37 -16.35 9.79
N ASP A 214 -2.64 -17.37 8.97
CA ASP A 214 -3.98 -17.48 8.44
C ASP A 214 -4.90 -17.71 9.63
N LYS A 215 -5.95 -16.90 9.76
CA LYS A 215 -7.12 -17.31 10.53
C LYS A 215 -7.73 -18.49 9.78
N PHE A 216 -7.13 -19.68 9.91
CA PHE A 216 -7.91 -20.90 9.92
C PHE A 216 -8.84 -20.76 11.13
N ASN A 217 -9.97 -20.10 10.90
CA ASN A 217 -11.18 -20.40 11.66
C ASN A 217 -11.44 -21.87 11.37
N GLY A 218 -10.82 -22.75 12.16
CA GLY A 218 -11.43 -24.02 12.49
C GLY A 218 -12.78 -23.66 13.07
N LYS A 219 -13.80 -23.61 12.21
CA LYS A 219 -15.16 -23.75 12.68
C LYS A 219 -15.14 -25.04 13.48
N ASN A 220 -15.51 -24.92 14.74
CA ASN A 220 -15.91 -26.05 15.57
C ASN A 220 -17.06 -26.77 14.85
N GLU A 221 -16.72 -27.67 13.93
CA GLU A 221 -17.60 -28.76 13.50
C GLU A 221 -17.34 -29.92 14.46
N THR A 222 -17.77 -29.74 15.70
CA THR A 222 -17.96 -30.78 16.72
C THR A 222 -18.77 -30.13 17.84
N GLU A 223 -20.03 -29.82 17.52
CA GLU A 223 -21.16 -29.77 18.46
C GLU A 223 -22.42 -29.30 17.69
N LYS A 224 -23.07 -30.26 17.04
CA LYS A 224 -24.53 -30.47 17.01
C LYS A 224 -24.85 -31.74 16.24
#